data_AF-A0A9X5U829-F1
#
_entry.id   AF-A0A9X5U829-F1
#
_cell.length_a   1.000
_cell.length_b   1.000
_cell.length_c   1.000
_cell.angle_alpha   90.00
_cell.angle_beta   90.00
_cell.angle_gamma   90.00
#
_symmetry.space_group_name_H-M   'P 1'
#
loop_
_entity.id
_entity.type
_entity.pdbx_description
1 polymer ?
#
loop_
_entity_poly.entity_id
_entity_poly.type
_entity_poly.pdbx_seq_one_letter_code
_entity_poly.pdbx_strand_id
1 'polypeptide(L)'
;MARHRDARGVRLGKVWDHRGRSSFPRAAADLNVAFGLTEPDAGTDTSRISTRAEPDGKGGYVLGGRKVWTSKALEAQVVLLLVRTGGERFQGLVLVLADLDPDYVKIRRSSR
;
A
#
# COMPACT_ATOMS: atom_id res chain seq x y z
N MET A 1 -6.10 -19.74 -28.32
CA MET A 1 -6.72 -19.82 -26.98
C MET A 1 -5.70 -19.34 -25.96
N ALA A 2 -5.54 -18.02 -25.84
CA ALA A 2 -4.45 -17.41 -25.09
C ALA A 2 -4.88 -17.14 -23.64
N ARG A 3 -4.06 -17.62 -22.70
CA ARG A 3 -4.25 -17.46 -21.25
C ARG A 3 -4.00 -15.98 -20.90
N HIS A 4 -5.04 -15.27 -20.48
CA HIS A 4 -4.91 -13.95 -19.88
C HIS A 4 -4.17 -14.07 -18.54
N ARG A 5 -2.87 -13.73 -18.54
CA ARG A 5 -2.11 -13.45 -17.31
C ARG A 5 -2.19 -11.95 -17.08
N ASP A 6 -3.26 -11.49 -16.45
CA ASP A 6 -3.41 -10.09 -16.04
C ASP A 6 -3.27 -9.99 -14.52
N ALA A 7 -2.02 -9.96 -14.07
CA ALA A 7 -1.63 -9.59 -12.72
C ALA A 7 -0.21 -9.03 -12.79
N ARG A 8 -0.09 -7.81 -13.32
CA ARG A 8 1.16 -7.05 -13.23
C ARG A 8 1.31 -6.57 -11.79
N GLY A 9 1.98 -7.39 -10.97
CA GLY A 9 2.38 -7.05 -9.61
C GLY A 9 3.11 -5.71 -9.58
N VAL A 10 2.69 -4.85 -8.66
CA VAL A 10 3.28 -3.53 -8.46
C VAL A 10 4.57 -3.70 -7.67
N ARG A 11 5.72 -3.55 -8.32
CA ARG A 11 7.00 -3.43 -7.61
C ARG A 11 7.04 -2.03 -7.00
N LEU A 12 6.63 -1.88 -5.74
CA LEU A 12 6.94 -0.66 -5.01
C LEU A 12 8.45 -0.63 -4.76
N GLY A 13 9.06 0.49 -5.15
CA GLY A 13 10.36 0.84 -4.62
C GLY A 13 10.25 0.98 -3.10
N LYS A 14 11.05 0.18 -2.38
CA LYS A 14 11.34 0.26 -0.94
C LYS A 14 10.10 0.23 -0.03
N VAL A 15 9.81 -0.96 0.50
CA VAL A 15 9.04 -1.07 1.75
C VAL A 15 9.99 -0.85 2.92
N TRP A 16 9.61 0.06 3.81
CA TRP A 16 10.46 0.54 4.90
C TRP A 16 10.22 -0.31 6.15
N ASP A 17 11.24 -1.06 6.54
CA ASP A 17 11.25 -1.82 7.80
C ASP A 17 11.66 -0.89 8.96
N HIS A 18 10.98 -1.01 10.12
CA HIS A 18 11.33 -0.36 11.39
C HIS A 18 12.79 -0.60 11.83
N ARG A 19 13.49 -1.56 11.23
CA ARG A 19 14.89 -1.94 11.48
C ARG A 19 15.94 -1.15 10.68
N GLY A 20 15.59 0.03 10.17
CA GLY A 20 16.57 1.10 9.96
C GLY A 20 17.47 1.02 8.72
N ARG A 21 16.99 0.49 7.59
CA ARG A 21 17.72 0.61 6.31
C ARG A 21 16.83 1.03 5.15
N SER A 22 16.47 2.30 5.17
CA SER A 22 16.45 3.14 3.97
C SER A 22 16.47 4.59 4.43
N SER A 23 17.29 5.42 3.82
CA SER A 23 17.24 6.87 3.97
C SER A 23 16.02 7.39 3.21
N PHE A 24 15.08 8.04 3.90
CA PHE A 24 14.02 8.79 3.23
C PHE A 24 14.72 9.83 2.34
N PRO A 25 14.54 9.83 1.01
CA PRO A 25 15.12 10.90 0.18
C PRO A 25 14.46 12.26 0.52
N ARG A 26 13.33 12.23 1.23
CA ARG A 26 12.54 13.41 1.63
C ARG A 26 12.17 13.35 3.11
N ALA A 27 13.14 13.40 4.01
CA ALA A 27 12.87 14.04 5.30
C ALA A 27 12.76 15.55 5.04
N ALA A 28 11.62 15.98 4.48
CA ALA A 28 11.31 17.38 4.26
C ALA A 28 10.02 17.66 5.03
N ALA A 29 10.01 18.73 5.81
CA ALA A 29 8.98 19.09 6.79
C ALA A 29 7.55 19.28 6.23
N ASP A 30 7.32 19.06 4.94
CA ASP A 30 6.11 19.43 4.20
C ASP A 30 5.47 18.27 3.42
N LEU A 31 5.62 17.02 3.87
CA LEU A 31 4.94 15.90 3.21
C LEU A 31 3.48 15.77 3.67
N ASN A 32 2.56 15.81 2.71
CA ASN A 32 1.19 15.39 2.93
C ASN A 32 1.13 13.86 2.93
N VAL A 33 0.58 13.31 4.02
CA VAL A 33 0.41 11.86 4.22
C VAL A 33 -1.09 11.52 4.13
N ALA A 34 -1.42 10.58 3.25
CA ALA A 34 -2.74 9.97 3.18
C ALA A 34 -2.81 8.67 4.00
N PHE A 35 -4.01 8.24 4.36
CA PHE A 35 -4.23 7.04 5.17
C PHE A 35 -5.10 6.02 4.42
N GLY A 36 -4.51 4.91 4.00
CA GLY A 36 -5.18 3.85 3.25
C GLY A 36 -5.44 2.62 4.12
N LEU A 37 -6.50 2.67 4.93
CA LEU A 37 -6.88 1.59 5.84
C LEU A 37 -7.99 0.74 5.22
N THR A 38 -9.10 1.38 4.89
CA THR A 38 -10.34 0.76 4.41
C THR A 38 -10.21 0.21 2.98
N GLU A 39 -10.80 -0.96 2.76
CA GLU A 39 -10.92 -1.62 1.46
C GLU A 39 -12.37 -1.68 1.01
N PRO A 40 -12.65 -1.86 -0.28
CA PRO A 40 -14.02 -2.02 -0.79
C PRO A 40 -14.81 -3.08 -0.02
N ASP A 41 -14.14 -4.18 0.35
CA ASP A 41 -14.75 -5.35 0.99
C ASP A 41 -14.45 -5.44 2.50
N ALA A 42 -13.71 -4.47 3.06
CA ALA A 42 -13.30 -4.47 4.47
C ALA A 42 -13.14 -3.03 5.02
N GLY A 43 -14.20 -2.53 5.67
CA GLY A 43 -14.22 -1.25 6.38
C GLY A 43 -14.26 -1.43 7.89
N THR A 44 -15.44 -1.70 8.44
CA THR A 44 -15.65 -1.86 9.88
C THR A 44 -14.80 -3.00 10.47
N ASP A 45 -14.74 -4.14 9.78
CA ASP A 45 -13.86 -5.25 10.16
C ASP A 45 -12.55 -5.20 9.38
N THR A 46 -11.62 -4.40 9.88
CA THR A 46 -10.29 -4.26 9.29
C THR A 46 -9.43 -5.52 9.46
N SER A 47 -9.82 -6.48 10.31
CA SER A 47 -9.09 -7.75 10.43
C SER A 47 -9.16 -8.59 9.15
N ARG A 48 -10.09 -8.27 8.24
CA ARG A 48 -10.37 -9.01 7.00
C ARG A 48 -9.77 -8.37 5.74
N ILE A 49 -8.94 -7.34 5.89
CA ILE A 49 -8.30 -6.73 4.73
C ILE A 49 -7.49 -7.75 3.91
N SER A 50 -7.50 -7.54 2.60
CA SER A 50 -6.91 -8.38 1.56
C SER A 50 -5.65 -7.78 0.94
N THR A 51 -5.42 -6.45 1.06
CA THR A 51 -4.18 -5.82 0.59
C THR A 51 -2.99 -6.48 1.26
N ARG A 52 -2.06 -6.96 0.44
CA ARG A 52 -0.93 -7.78 0.88
C ARG A 52 0.40 -7.16 0.48
N ALA A 53 1.40 -7.33 1.33
CA ALA A 53 2.79 -7.08 1.04
C ALA A 53 3.54 -8.41 1.06
N GLU A 54 4.03 -8.85 -0.10
CA GLU A 54 4.77 -10.11 -0.26
C GLU A 54 6.25 -9.83 -0.52
N PRO A 55 7.20 -10.57 0.10
CA PRO A 55 8.62 -10.40 -0.19
C PRO A 55 8.92 -10.57 -1.68
N ASP A 56 9.77 -9.71 -2.24
CA ASP A 56 10.12 -9.74 -3.67
C ASP A 56 11.33 -10.65 -4.00
N GLY A 57 11.91 -11.28 -2.97
CA GLY A 57 13.11 -12.11 -3.07
C GLY A 57 14.44 -11.32 -3.21
N LYS A 58 14.40 -10.00 -3.18
CA LYS A 58 15.55 -9.08 -3.37
C LYS A 58 15.75 -8.12 -2.20
N GLY A 59 15.10 -8.41 -1.07
CA GLY A 59 15.15 -7.58 0.13
C GLY A 59 14.08 -6.48 0.18
N GLY A 60 13.11 -6.50 -0.72
CA GLY A 60 11.94 -5.63 -0.73
C GLY A 60 10.62 -6.40 -0.63
N TYR A 61 9.52 -5.69 -0.88
CA TYR A 61 8.18 -6.26 -0.93
C TYR A 61 7.41 -5.71 -2.13
N VAL A 62 6.55 -6.56 -2.70
CA VAL A 62 5.54 -6.21 -3.70
C VAL A 62 4.22 -6.04 -2.97
N LEU A 63 3.56 -4.90 -3.16
CA LEU A 63 2.24 -4.64 -2.60
C LEU A 63 1.16 -4.80 -3.65
N GLY A 64 0.05 -5.41 -3.27
CA GLY A 64 -1.12 -5.56 -4.14
C GLY A 64 -2.41 -5.43 -3.34
N GLY A 65 -3.32 -4.58 -3.82
CA GLY A 65 -4.62 -4.39 -3.20
C GLY A 65 -5.30 -3.10 -3.60
N ARG A 66 -6.42 -2.80 -2.95
CA ARG A 66 -7.23 -1.60 -3.21
C ARG A 66 -7.67 -0.96 -1.90
N LYS A 67 -7.42 0.34 -1.78
CA LYS A 67 -7.95 1.17 -0.70
C LYS A 67 -9.04 2.11 -1.21
N VAL A 68 -9.96 2.45 -0.33
CA VAL A 68 -11.07 3.38 -0.60
C VAL A 68 -11.22 4.36 0.56
N TRP A 69 -11.93 5.45 0.31
CA TRP A 69 -12.16 6.52 1.30
C TRP A 69 -10.85 7.13 1.84
N THR A 70 -9.80 7.12 1.03
CA THR A 70 -8.48 7.66 1.36
C THR A 70 -8.49 9.18 1.18
N SER A 71 -8.78 9.89 2.27
CA SER A 71 -8.78 11.36 2.30
C SER A 71 -7.43 11.94 1.85
N LYS A 72 -7.50 13.02 1.06
CA LYS A 72 -6.36 13.77 0.53
C LYS A 72 -5.36 12.95 -0.31
N ALA A 73 -5.78 11.81 -0.86
CA ALA A 73 -4.89 10.97 -1.67
C ALA A 73 -4.29 11.71 -2.89
N LEU A 74 -5.01 12.68 -3.45
CA LEU A 74 -4.55 13.43 -4.63
C LEU A 74 -3.47 14.48 -4.29
N GLU A 75 -3.46 14.98 -3.05
CA GLU A 75 -2.51 15.99 -2.57
C GLU A 75 -1.31 15.37 -1.83
N ALA A 76 -1.42 14.10 -1.44
CA ALA A 76 -0.40 13.37 -0.68
C ALA A 76 0.76 12.89 -1.56
N GLN A 77 1.97 12.92 -0.99
CA GLN A 77 3.15 12.34 -1.63
C GLN A 77 3.34 10.88 -1.20
N VAL A 78 2.90 10.57 0.02
CA VAL A 78 3.02 9.24 0.62
C VAL A 78 1.70 8.80 1.23
N VAL A 79 1.52 7.49 1.35
CA VAL A 79 0.37 6.87 1.98
C VAL A 79 0.82 5.91 3.07
N LEU A 80 0.23 6.04 4.25
CA LEU A 80 0.32 5.04 5.31
C LEU A 80 -0.75 3.97 5.03
N LEU A 81 -0.31 2.78 4.64
CA LEU A 81 -1.16 1.66 4.27
C LEU A 81 -1.20 0.63 5.38
N LEU A 82 -2.40 0.15 5.70
CA LEU A 82 -2.55 -1.09 6.44
C LEU A 82 -2.56 -2.26 5.47
N VAL A 83 -1.61 -3.18 5.62
CA VAL A 83 -1.43 -4.33 4.72
C VAL A 83 -1.22 -5.61 5.52
N ARG A 84 -1.40 -6.75 4.85
CA ARG A 84 -1.12 -8.07 5.40
C ARG A 84 0.23 -8.60 4.91
N THR A 85 1.07 -9.10 5.80
CA THR A 85 2.34 -9.79 5.46
C THR A 85 2.31 -11.29 5.73
N GLY A 86 1.25 -11.78 6.37
CA GLY A 86 1.05 -13.18 6.75
C GLY A 86 -0.11 -13.32 7.72
N GLY A 87 -0.31 -14.51 8.27
CA GLY A 87 -1.26 -14.76 9.36
C GLY A 87 -2.72 -14.43 9.09
N GLU A 88 -3.55 -14.73 10.09
CA GLU A 88 -4.99 -14.53 10.07
C GLU A 88 -5.40 -13.33 10.93
N ARG A 89 -6.52 -12.68 10.58
CA ARG A 89 -7.08 -11.54 11.31
C ARG A 89 -6.02 -10.46 11.60
N PHE A 90 -5.73 -10.16 12.86
CA PHE A 90 -4.79 -9.11 13.27
C PHE A 90 -3.31 -9.55 13.26
N GLN A 91 -3.01 -10.85 13.21
CA GLN A 91 -1.67 -11.39 13.50
C GLN A 91 -0.58 -11.01 12.48
N GLY A 92 -0.95 -10.68 11.24
CA GLY A 92 0.02 -10.22 10.24
C GLY A 92 -0.40 -8.94 9.57
N LEU A 93 -1.13 -8.08 10.29
CA LEU A 93 -1.37 -6.72 9.85
C LEU A 93 -0.20 -5.83 10.23
N VAL A 94 0.28 -5.05 9.27
CA VAL A 94 1.38 -4.10 9.46
C VAL A 94 1.03 -2.77 8.78
N LEU A 95 1.50 -1.67 9.36
CA LEU A 95 1.46 -0.37 8.72
C LEU A 95 2.75 -0.17 7.93
N VAL A 96 2.62 0.25 6.68
CA VAL A 96 3.73 0.55 5.79
C VAL A 96 3.54 1.93 5.19
N LEU A 97 4.61 2.71 5.16
CA LEU A 97 4.63 3.99 4.47
C LEU A 97 5.14 3.76 3.04
N ALA A 98 4.38 4.22 2.04
CA ALA A 98 4.70 4.01 0.63
C ALA A 98 4.53 5.30 -0.18
N ASP A 99 5.34 5.48 -1.21
CA ASP A 99 5.19 6.58 -2.16
C ASP A 99 3.93 6.40 -3.02
N LEU A 100 3.21 7.50 -3.27
CA LEU A 100 2.11 7.54 -4.23
C LEU A 100 2.63 7.82 -5.64
N ASP A 101 3.45 6.91 -6.15
CA ASP A 101 4.00 6.98 -7.50
C ASP A 101 2.94 6.65 -8.58
N PRO A 102 2.62 7.54 -9.53
CA PRO A 102 1.58 7.33 -10.54
C PRO A 102 1.86 6.21 -11.54
N ASP A 103 3.12 5.76 -11.68
CA ASP A 103 3.47 4.60 -12.50
C ASP A 103 2.96 3.29 -11.88
N TYR A 104 2.79 3.28 -10.56
CA TYR A 104 2.48 2.11 -9.76
C TYR A 104 1.13 2.18 -9.05
N VAL A 105 0.64 3.40 -8.77
CA VAL A 105 -0.59 3.66 -8.02
C VAL A 105 -1.57 4.43 -8.89
N LYS A 106 -2.80 3.92 -9.00
CA LYS A 106 -3.90 4.61 -9.68
C LYS A 106 -4.89 5.14 -8.66
N ILE A 107 -4.98 6.46 -8.54
CA ILE A 107 -5.95 7.14 -7.68
C ILE A 107 -7.17 7.51 -8.53
N ARG A 108 -8.36 7.10 -8.09
CA ARG A 108 -9.62 7.42 -8.73
C ARG A 108 -10.51 8.17 -7.74
N ARG A 109 -11.09 9.29 -8.16
CA ARG A 109 -12.18 9.91 -7.40
C ARG A 109 -13.38 8.96 -7.44
N SER A 110 -14.03 8.77 -6.29
CA SER A 110 -15.35 8.15 -6.29
C SER A 110 -16.27 9.07 -7.09
N SER A 111 -16.85 8.56 -8.18
CA SER A 111 -17.98 9.25 -8.78
C SER A 111 -19.11 9.29 -7.74
N ARG A 112 -19.83 10.40 -7.68
CA ARG A 112 -21.16 10.40 -7.08
C ARG A 112 -22.09 9.54 -7.93
#